data_AF-A0A2Z6RK45-F1
#
_entry.id   AF-A0A2Z6RK45-F1
#
_cell.length_a   1.000
_cell.length_b   1.000
_cell.length_c   1.000
_cell.angle_alpha   90.00
_cell.angle_beta   90.00
_cell.angle_gamma   90.00
#
_symmetry.space_group_name_H-M   'P 1'
#
loop_
_entity.id
_entity.type
_entity.pdbx_description
1 polymer ?
#
loop_
_entity_poly.entity_id
_entity_poly.type
_entity_poly.pdbx_seq_one_letter_code
_entity_poly.pdbx_strand_id
1 'polypeptide(L)'
;MLKIYEWNLLDKLIELFKPIEDATEFLGGQKYCTLSLIYPTIQALKYSYAINDNDNNNEINEGEGSDNEDNDDDDKDSNKSDNENDDDEQNSINSINSIDKQVDITAIINSIKEEIYNALYNYFDNLPNATILASILDPRSKQMHEWPEELKEKTISLLRSEYKKEKQESSLKEMHTNTLQANHKDKTFASCVFGFPRSQIPIYEELFYYLDEIKTPQVFPEIDPFEW
;
A
#
# COMPACT_ATOMS: atom_id res chain seq x y z
N MET A 1 -36.43 0.95 9.29
CA MET A 1 -35.58 2.15 9.41
C MET A 1 -34.34 1.69 10.14
N LEU A 2 -33.15 1.93 9.58
CA LEU A 2 -31.88 1.54 10.21
C LEU A 2 -31.72 2.28 11.54
N LYS A 3 -31.16 1.60 12.54
CA LYS A 3 -30.80 2.18 13.84
C LYS A 3 -29.56 3.07 13.68
N ILE A 4 -29.36 3.99 14.63
CA ILE A 4 -28.25 4.97 14.59
C ILE A 4 -26.88 4.27 14.47
N TYR A 5 -26.65 3.20 15.24
CA TYR A 5 -25.38 2.47 15.16
C TYR A 5 -25.18 1.76 13.81
N GLU A 6 -26.27 1.37 13.11
CA GLU A 6 -26.18 0.73 11.80
C GLU A 6 -25.77 1.73 10.73
N TRP A 7 -26.24 2.98 10.82
CA TRP A 7 -25.76 4.08 9.98
C TRP A 7 -24.29 4.40 10.23
N ASN A 8 -23.88 4.51 11.51
CA ASN A 8 -22.50 4.76 11.86
C ASN A 8 -21.54 3.66 11.38
N LEU A 9 -21.99 2.40 11.45
CA LEU A 9 -21.24 1.27 10.90
C LEU A 9 -21.14 1.37 9.37
N LEU A 10 -22.23 1.73 8.68
CA LEU A 10 -22.23 1.88 7.23
C LEU A 10 -21.25 2.96 6.76
N ASP A 11 -21.25 4.12 7.43
CA ASP A 11 -20.33 5.23 7.11
C ASP A 11 -18.87 4.79 7.26
N LYS A 12 -18.53 4.11 8.37
CA LYS A 12 -17.18 3.57 8.57
C LYS A 12 -16.81 2.47 7.58
N LEU A 13 -17.76 1.64 7.15
CA LEU A 13 -17.51 0.64 6.11
C LEU A 13 -17.25 1.28 4.74
N ILE A 14 -17.95 2.36 4.40
CA ILE A 14 -17.70 3.12 3.17
C ILE A 14 -16.26 3.66 3.18
N GLU A 15 -15.84 4.28 4.29
CA GLU A 15 -14.46 4.75 4.46
C GLU A 15 -13.45 3.59 4.36
N LEU A 16 -13.72 2.47 5.04
CA LEU A 16 -12.84 1.29 5.03
C LEU A 16 -12.65 0.70 3.63
N PHE A 17 -13.69 0.69 2.80
CA PHE A 17 -13.63 0.12 1.45
C PHE A 17 -13.15 1.11 0.38
N LYS A 18 -12.97 2.38 0.72
CA LYS A 18 -12.55 3.42 -0.23
C LYS A 18 -11.24 3.09 -0.97
N PRO A 19 -10.17 2.58 -0.33
CA PRO A 19 -8.96 2.18 -1.04
C PRO A 19 -9.18 1.08 -2.09
N ILE A 20 -10.07 0.12 -1.80
CA ILE A 20 -10.43 -0.93 -2.76
C ILE A 20 -11.23 -0.35 -3.93
N GLU A 21 -12.18 0.53 -3.67
CA GLU A 21 -12.92 1.24 -4.72
C GLU A 21 -11.94 1.97 -5.64
N ASP A 22 -11.07 2.81 -5.08
CA ASP A 22 -10.09 3.60 -5.82
C ASP A 22 -9.14 2.71 -6.65
N ALA A 23 -8.68 1.59 -6.10
CA ALA A 23 -7.86 0.61 -6.82
C ALA A 23 -8.62 -0.04 -7.99
N THR A 24 -9.88 -0.40 -7.80
CA THR A 24 -10.70 -1.00 -8.86
C THR A 24 -11.08 0.00 -9.96
N GLU A 25 -11.35 1.26 -9.59
CA GLU A 25 -11.60 2.34 -10.53
C GLU A 25 -10.33 2.64 -11.34
N PHE A 26 -9.17 2.74 -10.67
CA PHE A 26 -7.89 2.94 -11.32
C PHE A 26 -7.60 1.85 -12.35
N LEU A 27 -7.69 0.57 -11.96
CA LEU A 27 -7.43 -0.57 -12.85
C LEU A 27 -8.47 -0.70 -13.96
N GLY A 28 -9.74 -0.43 -13.66
CA GLY A 28 -10.85 -0.45 -14.62
C GLY A 28 -10.79 0.69 -15.63
N GLY A 29 -10.21 1.83 -15.26
CA GLY A 29 -9.97 2.97 -16.13
C GLY A 29 -8.79 2.78 -17.09
N GLN A 30 -7.92 1.78 -16.85
CA GLN A 30 -6.81 1.50 -17.75
C GLN A 30 -7.30 0.88 -19.05
N LYS A 31 -6.71 1.30 -20.18
CA LYS A 31 -6.92 0.67 -21.48
C LYS A 31 -6.54 -0.82 -21.46
N TYR A 32 -5.50 -1.17 -20.69
CA TYR A 32 -5.07 -2.53 -20.42
C TYR A 32 -4.70 -2.69 -18.94
N CYS A 33 -5.37 -3.62 -18.25
CA CYS A 33 -4.96 -4.03 -16.91
C CYS A 33 -3.77 -4.99 -17.02
N THR A 34 -2.55 -4.43 -16.99
CA THR A 34 -1.31 -5.18 -17.16
C THR A 34 -0.77 -5.71 -15.83
N LEU A 35 -0.01 -6.81 -15.91
CA LEU A 35 0.74 -7.35 -14.76
C LEU A 35 1.62 -6.31 -14.08
N SER A 36 2.15 -5.35 -14.85
CA SER A 36 2.97 -4.25 -14.35
C SER A 36 2.22 -3.25 -13.46
N LEU A 37 0.89 -3.17 -13.59
CA LEU A 37 0.05 -2.27 -12.79
C LEU A 37 -0.59 -3.00 -11.62
N ILE A 38 -0.99 -4.26 -11.81
CA ILE A 38 -1.67 -5.04 -10.78
C ILE A 38 -0.85 -5.07 -9.50
N TYR A 39 0.45 -5.37 -9.57
CA TYR A 39 1.24 -5.54 -8.37
C TYR A 39 1.54 -4.23 -7.61
N PRO A 40 1.95 -3.12 -8.26
CA PRO A 40 2.00 -1.83 -7.59
C PRO A 40 0.68 -1.46 -6.90
N THR A 41 -0.47 -1.70 -7.54
CA THR A 41 -1.78 -1.45 -6.92
C THR A 41 -2.02 -2.32 -5.68
N ILE A 42 -1.66 -3.60 -5.70
CA ILE A 42 -1.74 -4.46 -4.51
C ILE A 42 -0.82 -3.96 -3.38
N GLN A 43 0.37 -3.46 -3.70
CA GLN A 43 1.27 -2.91 -2.69
C GLN A 43 0.71 -1.64 -2.04
N ALA A 44 0.11 -0.76 -2.83
CA ALA A 44 -0.60 0.41 -2.31
C ALA A 44 -1.79 0.03 -1.40
N LEU A 45 -2.52 -1.03 -1.76
CA LEU A 45 -3.58 -1.57 -0.90
C LEU A 45 -3.02 -2.14 0.42
N LYS A 46 -1.94 -2.93 0.36
CA LYS A 46 -1.28 -3.46 1.57
C LYS A 46 -0.85 -2.32 2.50
N TYR A 47 -0.30 -1.25 1.95
CA TYR A 47 0.06 -0.05 2.70
C TYR A 47 -1.17 0.62 3.33
N SER A 48 -2.26 0.78 2.57
CA SER A 48 -3.51 1.41 3.04
C SER A 48 -4.19 0.65 4.19
N TYR A 49 -4.07 -0.69 4.19
CA TYR A 49 -4.65 -1.55 5.23
C TYR A 49 -3.66 -1.92 6.34
N ALA A 50 -2.42 -1.41 6.29
CA ALA A 50 -1.45 -1.66 7.35
C ALA A 50 -2.01 -1.20 8.70
N ILE A 51 -1.84 -2.05 9.71
CA ILE A 51 -2.25 -1.75 11.08
C ILE A 51 -1.15 -0.87 11.68
N ASN A 52 -1.43 0.42 11.85
CA ASN A 52 -0.58 1.30 12.62
C ASN A 52 -0.96 1.14 14.10
N ASP A 53 -0.01 0.79 14.96
CA ASP A 53 -0.22 0.66 16.41
C ASP A 53 -0.80 1.94 17.06
N ASN A 54 -0.68 3.09 16.38
CA ASN A 54 -1.21 4.38 16.83
C ASN A 54 -2.73 4.54 16.67
N ASP A 55 -3.39 3.78 15.79
CA ASP A 55 -4.84 3.89 15.59
C ASP A 55 -5.64 3.33 16.79
N ASN A 56 -5.00 2.51 17.63
CA ASN A 56 -5.61 1.90 18.82
C ASN A 56 -5.56 2.81 20.07
N ASN A 57 -4.87 3.95 20.02
CA ASN A 57 -4.62 4.80 21.21
C ASN A 57 -5.43 6.10 21.27
N ASN A 58 -6.36 6.33 20.34
CA ASN A 58 -7.13 7.58 20.26
C ASN A 58 -8.53 7.53 20.90
N GLU A 59 -8.79 6.60 21.81
CA GLU A 59 -9.94 6.68 22.71
C GLU A 59 -9.47 6.63 24.17
N ILE A 60 -9.93 7.61 24.96
CA ILE A 60 -9.64 7.92 26.37
C ILE A 60 -8.60 9.03 26.57
N ASN A 61 -9.05 10.26 26.34
CA ASN A 61 -8.69 11.40 27.18
C ASN A 61 -9.96 12.21 27.47
N GLU A 62 -10.86 11.63 28.26
CA GLU A 62 -11.82 12.40 29.05
C GLU A 62 -11.43 12.20 30.51
N GLY A 63 -11.15 13.32 31.17
CA GLY A 63 -10.28 13.37 32.32
C GLY A 63 -10.90 12.88 33.62
N GLU A 64 -10.02 12.50 34.52
CA GLU A 64 -10.20 12.68 35.96
C GLU A 64 -8.83 13.06 36.53
N GLY A 65 -8.72 14.31 36.98
CA GLY A 65 -7.62 14.73 37.83
C GLY A 65 -7.78 14.07 39.19
N SER A 66 -6.76 13.38 39.66
CA SER A 66 -6.66 12.98 41.06
C SER A 66 -5.22 12.61 41.40
N ASP A 67 -4.38 13.62 41.59
CA ASP A 67 -3.22 13.53 42.48
C ASP A 67 -3.50 14.44 43.67
N ASN A 68 -3.94 13.86 44.78
CA ASN A 68 -3.80 14.46 46.11
C ASN A 68 -3.22 13.38 47.02
N GLU A 69 -1.93 13.53 47.32
CA GLU A 69 -1.25 12.83 48.41
C GLU A 69 -1.61 13.47 49.77
N ASP A 70 -1.56 12.62 50.77
CA ASP A 70 -1.98 12.75 52.18
C ASP A 70 -1.51 14.01 52.94
N ASN A 71 -2.28 14.43 53.95
CA ASN A 71 -1.97 14.19 55.36
C ASN A 71 -2.88 14.96 56.35
N ASP A 72 -3.36 14.19 57.33
CA ASP A 72 -3.49 14.45 58.77
C ASP A 72 -4.40 15.53 59.40
N ASP A 73 -5.10 14.99 60.41
CA ASP A 73 -5.42 15.50 61.75
C ASP A 73 -6.75 16.22 62.07
N ASP A 74 -7.42 15.55 63.01
CA ASP A 74 -8.11 16.04 64.21
C ASP A 74 -9.54 16.64 64.14
N ASP A 75 -10.47 15.77 64.58
CA ASP A 75 -11.24 15.94 65.83
C ASP A 75 -12.64 16.59 65.78
N LYS A 76 -13.51 15.97 66.60
CA LYS A 76 -14.82 16.40 67.17
C LYS A 76 -16.12 16.31 66.35
N ASP A 77 -16.82 15.21 66.65
CA ASP A 77 -18.06 15.17 67.47
C ASP A 77 -19.33 15.94 67.01
N SER A 78 -20.42 15.16 66.91
CA SER A 78 -21.76 15.46 67.45
C SER A 78 -22.95 15.66 66.47
N ASN A 79 -23.95 14.78 66.69
CA ASN A 79 -25.41 14.98 66.57
C ASN A 79 -26.14 14.86 65.21
N LYS A 80 -26.70 13.65 65.00
CA LYS A 80 -28.14 13.31 64.99
C LYS A 80 -29.14 14.35 64.42
N SER A 81 -29.85 13.99 63.35
CA SER A 81 -31.32 13.81 63.39
C SER A 81 -31.88 13.36 62.03
N ASP A 82 -32.86 12.46 62.13
CA ASP A 82 -33.71 11.92 61.08
C ASP A 82 -34.50 13.01 60.35
N ASN A 83 -34.86 12.77 59.08
CA ASN A 83 -36.21 13.06 58.58
C ASN A 83 -36.50 12.32 57.27
N GLU A 84 -37.74 11.85 57.21
CA GLU A 84 -38.35 10.92 56.28
C GLU A 84 -38.71 11.57 54.93
N ASN A 85 -38.84 10.71 53.91
CA ASN A 85 -39.72 10.72 52.74
C ASN A 85 -40.25 12.06 52.21
N ASP A 86 -40.06 12.31 50.91
CA ASP A 86 -41.18 12.35 49.94
C ASP A 86 -40.65 12.43 48.50
N ASP A 87 -41.36 11.72 47.62
CA ASP A 87 -41.54 11.91 46.18
C ASP A 87 -40.33 12.17 45.27
N ASP A 88 -40.08 11.24 44.33
CA ASP A 88 -40.30 11.59 42.92
C ASP A 88 -40.23 10.38 41.97
N GLU A 89 -41.33 10.25 41.25
CA GLU A 89 -41.64 9.32 40.18
C GLU A 89 -40.76 9.59 38.93
N GLN A 90 -39.46 9.29 39.00
CA GLN A 90 -38.51 9.51 37.89
C GLN A 90 -37.74 8.26 37.40
N ASN A 91 -38.23 7.07 37.71
CA ASN A 91 -37.51 5.82 37.37
C ASN A 91 -37.99 5.08 36.11
N SER A 92 -38.56 5.78 35.12
CA SER A 92 -39.03 5.14 33.86
C SER A 92 -38.41 5.66 32.57
N ILE A 93 -37.49 6.63 32.60
CA ILE A 93 -36.83 7.12 31.37
C ILE A 93 -35.35 6.69 31.29
N ASN A 94 -34.68 6.41 32.41
CA ASN A 94 -33.27 6.00 32.39
C ASN A 94 -33.03 4.51 32.13
N SER A 95 -34.07 3.68 32.03
CA SER A 95 -33.91 2.23 31.76
C SER A 95 -33.95 1.85 30.27
N ILE A 96 -34.22 2.80 29.36
CA ILE A 96 -34.24 2.53 27.90
C ILE A 96 -32.84 2.63 27.29
N ASN A 97 -31.91 3.31 27.96
CA ASN A 97 -30.55 3.54 27.43
C ASN A 97 -29.50 2.50 27.87
N SER A 98 -29.88 1.42 28.57
CA SER A 98 -28.87 0.56 29.24
C SER A 98 -28.73 -0.88 28.71
N ILE A 99 -29.40 -1.31 27.63
CA ILE A 99 -29.33 -2.73 27.19
C ILE A 99 -29.25 -2.97 25.66
N ASP A 100 -29.16 -1.94 24.80
CA ASP A 100 -28.79 -2.21 23.40
C ASP A 100 -27.27 -2.37 23.34
N LYS A 101 -26.82 -3.61 23.59
CA LYS A 101 -25.48 -4.18 23.30
C LYS A 101 -24.69 -3.21 22.42
N GLN A 102 -23.90 -2.32 23.02
CA GLN A 102 -23.18 -1.29 22.29
C GLN A 102 -22.16 -2.02 21.44
N VAL A 103 -22.55 -2.27 20.18
CA VAL A 103 -21.71 -2.93 19.20
C VAL A 103 -20.48 -2.06 19.10
N ASP A 104 -19.34 -2.61 19.48
CA ASP A 104 -18.06 -1.92 19.30
C ASP A 104 -17.77 -1.87 17.79
N ILE A 105 -18.26 -0.81 17.16
CA ILE A 105 -18.11 -0.57 15.73
C ILE A 105 -16.62 -0.50 15.38
N THR A 106 -15.79 0.06 16.26
CA THR A 106 -14.35 0.16 16.08
C THR A 106 -13.71 -1.23 16.05
N ALA A 107 -14.06 -2.12 16.98
CA ALA A 107 -13.59 -3.50 16.96
C ALA A 107 -14.02 -4.26 15.69
N ILE A 108 -15.25 -4.05 15.20
CA ILE A 108 -15.70 -4.65 13.94
C ILE A 108 -14.88 -4.14 12.77
N ILE A 109 -14.70 -2.82 12.65
CA ILE A 109 -13.95 -2.22 11.55
C ILE A 109 -12.49 -2.67 11.57
N ASN A 110 -11.85 -2.71 12.75
CA ASN A 110 -10.48 -3.19 12.90
C ASN A 110 -10.36 -4.68 12.52
N SER A 111 -11.32 -5.51 12.92
CA SER A 111 -11.35 -6.93 12.53
C SER A 111 -11.48 -7.10 11.01
N ILE A 112 -12.33 -6.31 10.35
CA ILE A 112 -12.47 -6.36 8.88
C ILE A 112 -11.19 -5.83 8.21
N LYS A 113 -10.60 -4.75 8.72
CA LYS A 113 -9.33 -4.17 8.22
C LYS A 113 -8.21 -5.22 8.26
N GLU A 114 -8.08 -5.92 9.39
CA GLU A 114 -7.11 -7.01 9.58
C GLU A 114 -7.37 -8.18 8.62
N GLU A 115 -8.62 -8.59 8.44
CA GLU A 115 -8.97 -9.67 7.51
C GLU A 115 -8.65 -9.31 6.06
N ILE A 116 -8.91 -8.07 5.65
CA ILE A 116 -8.54 -7.56 4.31
C ILE A 116 -7.02 -7.57 4.14
N TYR A 117 -6.28 -7.06 5.12
CA TYR A 117 -4.82 -7.05 5.11
C TYR A 117 -4.26 -8.47 4.98
N ASN A 118 -4.73 -9.40 5.82
CA ASN A 118 -4.33 -10.80 5.80
C ASN A 118 -4.67 -11.47 4.46
N ALA A 119 -5.84 -11.19 3.89
CA ALA A 119 -6.20 -11.68 2.56
C ALA A 119 -5.24 -11.17 1.47
N LEU A 120 -4.87 -9.88 1.49
CA LEU A 120 -3.91 -9.34 0.53
C LEU A 120 -2.54 -10.03 0.61
N TYR A 121 -2.07 -10.39 1.81
CA TYR A 121 -0.85 -11.18 1.98
C TYR A 121 -1.03 -12.62 1.48
N ASN A 122 -2.10 -13.29 1.89
CA ASN A 122 -2.37 -14.68 1.52
C ASN A 122 -2.46 -14.91 0.00
N TYR A 123 -3.09 -13.98 -0.72
CA TYR A 123 -3.26 -14.11 -2.17
C TYR A 123 -2.07 -13.57 -2.98
N PHE A 124 -1.31 -12.59 -2.46
CA PHE A 124 -0.31 -11.86 -3.26
C PHE A 124 1.12 -11.85 -2.69
N ASP A 125 1.45 -12.65 -1.67
CA ASP A 125 2.84 -12.75 -1.20
C ASP A 125 3.76 -13.47 -2.18
N ASN A 126 3.29 -14.56 -2.77
CA ASN A 126 4.09 -15.42 -3.64
C ASN A 126 3.90 -15.05 -5.11
N LEU A 127 4.36 -13.86 -5.47
CA LEU A 127 4.25 -13.39 -6.84
C LEU A 127 5.22 -14.11 -7.79
N PRO A 128 4.78 -14.44 -9.03
CA PRO A 128 5.69 -14.88 -10.07
C PRO A 128 6.76 -13.84 -10.35
N ASN A 129 8.00 -14.28 -10.57
CA ASN A 129 9.12 -13.42 -10.98
C ASN A 129 8.77 -12.52 -12.19
N ALA A 130 7.98 -13.04 -13.13
CA ALA A 130 7.53 -12.29 -14.30
C ALA A 130 6.68 -11.06 -13.93
N THR A 131 5.83 -11.14 -12.92
CA THR A 131 5.00 -10.02 -12.45
C THR A 131 5.86 -8.93 -11.81
N ILE A 132 6.82 -9.35 -10.98
CA ILE A 132 7.78 -8.45 -10.34
C ILE A 132 8.62 -7.73 -11.40
N LEU A 133 9.15 -8.48 -12.37
CA LEU A 133 9.92 -7.94 -13.49
C LEU A 133 9.10 -7.01 -14.38
N ALA A 134 7.85 -7.37 -14.70
CA ALA A 134 6.97 -6.51 -15.48
C ALA A 134 6.71 -5.17 -14.77
N SER A 135 6.58 -5.19 -13.44
CA SER A 135 6.33 -3.98 -12.64
C SER A 135 7.53 -3.03 -12.61
N ILE A 136 8.76 -3.55 -12.48
CA ILE A 136 9.97 -2.71 -12.52
C ILE A 136 10.31 -2.23 -13.94
N LEU A 137 9.96 -3.00 -14.96
CA LEU A 137 10.18 -2.63 -16.37
C LEU A 137 9.14 -1.63 -16.89
N ASP A 138 8.04 -1.42 -16.16
CA ASP A 138 7.08 -0.38 -16.48
C ASP A 138 7.61 0.99 -15.99
N PRO A 139 7.82 1.94 -16.92
CA PRO A 139 8.32 3.27 -16.60
C PRO A 139 7.57 4.03 -15.52
N ARG A 140 6.29 3.70 -15.31
CA ARG A 140 5.37 4.38 -14.38
C ARG A 140 5.49 3.87 -12.96
N SER A 141 6.05 2.67 -12.75
CA SER A 141 6.17 2.02 -11.43
C SER A 141 7.60 1.63 -11.08
N LYS A 142 8.58 2.01 -11.88
CA LYS A 142 9.99 1.61 -11.70
C LYS A 142 10.61 2.06 -10.37
N GLN A 143 10.08 3.10 -9.74
CA GLN A 143 10.56 3.54 -8.42
C GLN A 143 10.16 2.57 -7.29
N MET A 144 9.21 1.65 -7.56
CA MET A 144 8.71 0.70 -6.56
C MET A 144 8.27 1.43 -5.29
N HIS A 145 7.57 2.55 -5.46
CA HIS A 145 7.06 3.35 -4.35
C HIS A 145 6.18 2.47 -3.46
N GLU A 146 6.31 2.62 -2.13
CA GLU A 146 5.61 1.81 -1.11
C GLU A 146 5.99 0.31 -1.04
N TRP A 147 6.97 -0.16 -1.83
CA TRP A 147 7.43 -1.54 -1.71
C TRP A 147 8.33 -1.73 -0.49
N PRO A 148 8.27 -2.89 0.19
CA PRO A 148 9.25 -3.26 1.21
C PRO A 148 10.67 -3.26 0.64
N GLU A 149 11.65 -2.81 1.43
CA GLU A 149 13.03 -2.66 0.95
C GLU A 149 13.65 -4.02 0.53
N GLU A 150 13.38 -5.07 1.30
CA GLU A 150 13.78 -6.45 0.95
C GLU A 150 13.27 -6.89 -0.42
N LEU A 151 12.05 -6.47 -0.77
CA LEU A 151 11.44 -6.77 -2.05
C LEU A 151 12.09 -5.97 -3.18
N LYS A 152 12.42 -4.69 -2.95
CA LYS A 152 13.15 -3.87 -3.93
C LYS A 152 14.51 -4.47 -4.25
N GLU A 153 15.27 -4.85 -3.22
CA GLU A 153 16.58 -5.48 -3.39
C GLU A 153 16.50 -6.80 -4.17
N LYS A 154 15.52 -7.65 -3.82
CA LYS A 154 15.23 -8.90 -4.54
C LYS A 154 14.89 -8.63 -6.00
N THR A 155 14.07 -7.62 -6.26
CA THR A 155 13.63 -7.25 -7.62
C THR A 155 14.80 -6.76 -8.47
N ILE A 156 15.63 -5.88 -7.94
CA ILE A 156 16.84 -5.39 -8.63
C ILE A 156 17.81 -6.53 -8.91
N SER A 157 17.99 -7.44 -7.94
CA SER A 157 18.86 -8.61 -8.09
C SER A 157 18.35 -9.57 -9.17
N LEU A 158 17.03 -9.81 -9.19
CA LEU A 158 16.38 -10.61 -10.21
C LEU A 158 16.54 -9.99 -11.60
N LEU A 159 16.27 -8.70 -11.75
CA LEU A 159 16.43 -7.96 -13.01
C LEU A 159 17.86 -8.02 -13.55
N ARG A 160 18.86 -7.82 -12.67
CA ARG A 160 20.29 -7.98 -13.01
C ARG A 160 20.59 -9.39 -13.54
N SER A 161 20.03 -10.41 -12.90
CA SER A 161 20.29 -11.80 -13.27
C SER A 161 19.68 -12.17 -14.61
N GLU A 162 18.43 -11.77 -14.87
CA GLU A 162 17.72 -12.06 -16.13
C GLU A 162 18.33 -11.29 -17.30
N TYR A 163 18.64 -10.00 -17.13
CA TYR A 163 19.31 -9.21 -18.16
C TYR A 163 20.67 -9.81 -18.57
N LYS A 164 21.44 -10.32 -17.59
CA LYS A 164 22.72 -10.99 -17.86
C LYS A 164 22.53 -12.27 -18.69
N LYS A 165 21.49 -13.06 -18.43
CA LYS A 165 21.18 -14.28 -19.19
C LYS A 165 20.79 -13.93 -20.64
N GLU A 166 19.84 -13.02 -20.81
CA GLU A 166 19.35 -12.60 -22.14
C GLU A 166 20.47 -12.05 -23.02
N LYS A 167 21.39 -11.26 -22.46
CA LYS A 167 22.52 -10.69 -23.22
C LYS A 167 23.57 -11.74 -23.57
N GLN A 168 23.78 -12.76 -22.73
CA GLN A 168 24.62 -13.92 -23.06
C GLN A 168 24.02 -14.74 -24.20
N GLU A 169 22.71 -15.02 -24.15
CA GLU A 169 22.01 -15.71 -25.24
C GLU A 169 22.02 -14.91 -26.55
N SER A 170 21.83 -13.60 -26.46
CA SER A 170 21.88 -12.69 -27.62
C SER A 170 23.26 -12.68 -28.26
N SER A 171 24.33 -12.66 -27.44
CA SER A 171 25.72 -12.72 -27.92
C SER A 171 26.01 -14.06 -28.64
N LEU A 172 25.48 -15.17 -28.13
CA LEU A 172 25.59 -16.49 -28.78
C LEU A 172 24.83 -16.52 -30.12
N LYS A 173 23.63 -15.94 -30.18
CA LYS A 173 22.82 -15.84 -31.40
C LYS A 173 23.52 -14.96 -32.46
N GLU A 174 24.12 -13.84 -32.07
CA GLU A 174 24.91 -12.98 -32.96
C GLU A 174 26.13 -13.71 -33.54
N MET A 175 26.83 -14.55 -32.77
CA MET A 175 27.93 -15.36 -33.31
C MET A 175 27.44 -16.36 -34.36
N HIS A 176 26.27 -16.98 -34.15
CA HIS A 176 25.67 -17.89 -35.11
C HIS A 176 25.18 -17.21 -36.40
N THR A 177 24.69 -15.97 -36.34
CA THR A 177 24.27 -15.20 -37.53
C THR A 177 25.46 -14.53 -38.25
N ASN A 178 26.46 -14.05 -37.51
CA ASN A 178 27.67 -13.43 -38.09
C ASN A 178 28.54 -14.44 -38.84
N THR A 179 28.42 -15.73 -38.55
CA THR A 179 29.09 -16.79 -39.33
C THR A 179 28.48 -16.94 -40.74
N LEU A 180 27.25 -16.48 -40.96
CA LEU A 180 26.57 -16.49 -42.27
C LEU A 180 26.63 -15.13 -43.01
N GLN A 181 27.04 -14.05 -42.34
CA GLN A 181 27.10 -12.69 -42.91
C GLN A 181 28.46 -12.00 -42.72
N ALA A 182 29.54 -12.77 -42.65
CA ALA A 182 30.88 -12.22 -42.83
C ALA A 182 31.07 -11.86 -44.31
N ASN A 183 30.62 -10.67 -44.73
CA ASN A 183 31.27 -9.78 -45.69
C ASN A 183 30.38 -8.55 -45.95
N HIS A 184 31.00 -7.36 -45.95
CA HIS A 184 30.47 -6.01 -46.21
C HIS A 184 30.01 -5.19 -44.99
N LYS A 185 30.99 -4.54 -44.34
CA LYS A 185 30.79 -3.26 -43.64
C LYS A 185 30.65 -2.13 -44.67
N ASP A 186 29.54 -2.10 -45.40
CA ASP A 186 29.25 -0.97 -46.30
C ASP A 186 28.52 0.12 -45.51
N LYS A 187 29.10 1.34 -45.51
CA LYS A 187 28.49 2.55 -44.94
C LYS A 187 27.20 2.85 -45.71
N THR A 188 26.04 2.56 -45.12
CA THR A 188 24.75 3.01 -45.66
C THR A 188 24.56 4.51 -45.42
N PHE A 189 23.81 5.19 -46.30
CA PHE A 189 23.48 6.62 -46.14
C PHE A 189 22.87 6.94 -44.77
N ALA A 190 22.04 6.03 -44.24
CA ALA A 190 21.48 6.14 -42.90
C ALA A 190 22.56 6.24 -41.81
N SER A 191 23.66 5.50 -41.91
CA SER A 191 24.79 5.60 -40.96
C SER A 191 25.57 6.92 -41.05
N CYS A 192 25.49 7.63 -42.18
CA CYS A 192 26.06 8.97 -42.33
C CYS A 192 25.15 10.07 -41.74
N VAL A 193 23.83 9.85 -41.74
CA VAL A 193 22.84 10.80 -41.21
C VAL A 193 22.64 10.63 -39.70
N PHE A 194 22.58 9.39 -39.23
CA PHE A 194 22.24 9.05 -37.84
C PHE A 194 23.45 8.55 -37.03
N GLY A 195 24.62 8.44 -37.64
CA GLY A 195 25.81 7.83 -37.04
C GLY A 195 25.79 6.31 -37.05
N PHE A 196 26.90 5.69 -36.63
CA PHE A 196 26.91 4.25 -36.36
C PHE A 196 26.18 3.98 -35.04
N PRO A 197 25.39 2.89 -34.92
CA PRO A 197 24.87 2.47 -33.64
C PRO A 197 26.06 2.37 -32.67
N ARG A 198 26.01 3.13 -31.56
CA ARG A 198 27.09 3.12 -30.58
C ARG A 198 27.25 1.68 -30.08
N SER A 199 28.47 1.18 -30.22
CA SER A 199 28.88 -0.12 -29.71
C SER A 199 28.60 -0.23 -28.22
N GLN A 200 27.81 -1.24 -27.85
CA GLN A 200 27.76 -1.93 -26.56
C GLN A 200 28.04 -1.04 -25.35
N ILE A 201 26.98 -0.43 -24.79
CA ILE A 201 27.01 0.03 -23.41
C ILE A 201 27.37 -1.19 -22.54
N PRO A 202 28.41 -1.10 -21.67
CA PRO A 202 28.77 -2.12 -20.70
C PRO A 202 27.54 -2.67 -19.96
N ILE A 203 27.56 -3.98 -19.68
CA ILE A 203 26.45 -4.75 -19.08
C ILE A 203 25.83 -4.07 -17.84
N TYR A 204 26.65 -3.38 -17.04
CA TYR A 204 26.23 -2.70 -15.83
C TYR A 204 25.72 -1.28 -16.05
N GLU A 205 26.10 -0.62 -17.14
CA GLU A 205 25.69 0.76 -17.38
C GLU A 205 24.22 0.84 -17.79
N GLU A 206 23.72 0.01 -18.70
CA GLU A 206 22.34 0.16 -19.19
C GLU A 206 21.30 0.03 -18.07
N LEU A 207 21.42 -1.01 -17.24
CA LEU A 207 20.52 -1.21 -16.12
C LEU A 207 20.70 -0.13 -15.05
N PHE A 208 21.94 0.31 -14.79
CA PHE A 208 22.18 1.42 -13.87
C PHE A 208 21.56 2.72 -14.38
N TYR A 209 21.62 2.98 -15.68
CA TYR A 209 20.99 4.15 -16.31
C TYR A 209 19.46 4.08 -16.23
N TYR A 210 18.86 2.89 -16.40
CA TYR A 210 17.41 2.69 -16.29
C TYR A 210 16.89 2.88 -14.86
N LEU A 211 17.65 2.42 -13.86
CA LEU A 211 17.27 2.57 -12.45
C LEU A 211 17.65 3.94 -11.86
N ASP A 212 18.44 4.74 -12.58
CA ASP A 212 18.82 6.09 -12.20
C ASP A 212 17.70 7.08 -12.56
N GLU A 213 17.07 7.64 -11.53
CA GLU A 213 15.94 8.58 -11.64
C GLU A 213 16.31 9.89 -12.34
N ILE A 214 17.57 10.32 -12.26
CA ILE A 214 18.01 11.56 -12.91
C ILE A 214 18.14 11.32 -14.42
N LYS A 215 18.68 10.16 -14.79
CA LYS A 215 18.92 9.83 -16.20
C LYS A 215 17.67 9.34 -16.91
N THR A 216 16.84 8.61 -16.19
CA THR A 216 15.52 8.20 -16.65
C THR A 216 14.53 8.52 -15.53
N PRO A 217 13.75 9.61 -15.63
CA PRO A 217 12.71 9.88 -14.64
C PRO A 217 11.57 8.85 -14.74
N GLN A 218 10.80 8.69 -13.66
CA GLN A 218 9.53 7.95 -13.71
C GLN A 218 8.54 8.71 -14.59
N VAL A 219 7.82 7.96 -15.42
CA VAL A 219 6.84 8.52 -16.34
C VAL A 219 5.51 8.75 -15.61
N PHE A 220 4.78 9.80 -16.00
CA PHE A 220 3.47 10.10 -15.41
C PHE A 220 2.47 8.95 -15.65
N PRO A 221 1.53 8.70 -14.71
CA PRO A 221 0.56 7.61 -14.83
C PRO A 221 -0.31 7.66 -16.09
N GLU A 222 -0.56 8.86 -16.63
CA GLU A 222 -1.46 9.10 -17.78
C GLU A 222 -0.82 8.80 -19.15
N ILE A 223 0.50 8.58 -19.19
CA ILE A 223 1.24 8.36 -20.44
C ILE A 223 1.14 6.88 -20.83
N ASP A 224 0.91 6.60 -22.12
CA ASP A 224 0.93 5.24 -22.64
C ASP A 224 2.36 4.67 -22.49
N PRO A 225 2.56 3.57 -21.72
CA PRO A 225 3.89 3.00 -21.49
C PRO A 225 4.56 2.47 -22.77
N PHE A 226 3.81 2.32 -23.87
CA PHE A 226 4.34 1.90 -25.19
C PHE A 226 4.63 3.06 -26.14
N GLU A 227 4.34 4.31 -25.77
CA GLU A 227 4.65 5.51 -26.57
C GLU A 227 6.02 6.14 -26.22
N TRP A 228 6.80 5.51 -25.35
CA TRP A 228 8.22 5.85 -25.09
C TRP A 228 9.08 5.52 -26.31
#